data_AF-A0A525IS12-F1
#
_entry.id   AF-A0A525IS12-F1
#
_cell.length_a   1.000
_cell.length_b   1.000
_cell.length_c   1.000
_cell.angle_alpha   90.00
_cell.angle_beta   90.00
_cell.angle_gamma   90.00
#
_symmetry.space_group_name_H-M   'P 1'
#
loop_
_entity.id
_entity.type
_entity.pdbx_description
1 polymer ?
#
loop_
_entity_poly.entity_id
_entity_poly.type
_entity_poly.pdbx_seq_one_letter_code
_entity_poly.pdbx_strand_id
1 'polypeptide(L)'
;MSSMNLEHFFPQAKAWVDTLGDIPPGSWVKGPKFGYASWEVGHILSLIVIGGTTILMNLRLLGAGVTEEKPSEIYRNLRVLQNIGVIGIIITGVLIGAANATKLYDSSAFTVKMMALLSGIILTYGVSRPVAAANGAVALMPKIWFAIGGSIFLIDLWMFATTDLIDVGIYHVITAAALILIPVTRGRLRWGYIAGMVVLIVAQFVHTHFVIKPDDYDHLNPVNKIYTALYAVWIVGTALITLFRGRGEEGGPLTKLVAYSTMLVWVLGAAAGRWIAFQ
;
A
#
# COMPACT_ATOMS: atom_id res chain seq x y z
N MET A 1 -7.89 -22.14 2.45
CA MET A 1 -7.69 -22.33 0.99
C MET A 1 -6.17 -22.40 0.73
N SER A 2 -5.68 -22.97 -0.37
CA SER A 2 -4.23 -23.13 -0.59
C SER A 2 -3.52 -21.76 -0.64
N SER A 3 -2.49 -21.56 0.20
CA SER A 3 -1.70 -20.33 0.24
C SER A 3 -1.03 -20.07 -1.11
N MET A 4 -1.36 -18.97 -1.77
CA MET A 4 -0.72 -18.54 -3.02
C MET A 4 0.63 -17.88 -2.71
N ASN A 5 1.69 -18.68 -2.67
CA ASN A 5 3.07 -18.22 -2.43
C ASN A 5 3.97 -18.45 -3.65
N LEU A 6 5.22 -17.98 -3.59
CA LEU A 6 6.16 -18.12 -4.71
C LEU A 6 6.51 -19.57 -5.00
N GLU A 7 6.55 -20.44 -3.99
CA GLU A 7 6.76 -21.88 -4.17
C GLU A 7 5.68 -22.53 -5.05
N HIS A 8 4.42 -22.14 -4.87
CA HIS A 8 3.33 -22.60 -5.72
C HIS A 8 3.50 -22.16 -7.19
N PHE A 9 4.02 -20.94 -7.42
CA PHE A 9 4.21 -20.42 -8.77
C PHE A 9 5.48 -20.94 -9.47
N PHE A 10 6.55 -21.23 -8.71
CA PHE A 10 7.86 -21.59 -9.26
C PHE A 10 8.52 -22.76 -8.50
N PRO A 11 7.88 -23.93 -8.33
CA PRO A 11 8.39 -25.01 -7.46
C PRO A 11 9.83 -25.46 -7.79
N GLN A 12 10.21 -25.41 -9.07
CA GLN A 12 11.55 -25.72 -9.56
C GLN A 12 12.67 -24.84 -8.99
N ALA A 13 12.35 -23.63 -8.50
CA ALA A 13 13.35 -22.71 -7.97
C ALA A 13 13.67 -22.96 -6.49
N LYS A 14 12.93 -23.83 -5.79
CA LYS A 14 13.10 -24.07 -4.33
C LYS A 14 14.53 -24.46 -3.95
N ALA A 15 15.11 -25.43 -4.68
CA ALA A 15 16.47 -25.89 -4.42
C ALA A 15 17.51 -24.77 -4.55
N TRP A 16 17.31 -23.83 -5.48
CA TRP A 16 18.16 -22.66 -5.61
C TRP A 16 17.91 -21.64 -4.49
N VAL A 17 16.66 -21.38 -4.15
CA VAL A 17 16.26 -20.46 -3.06
C VAL A 17 16.89 -20.86 -1.73
N ASP A 18 16.91 -22.16 -1.42
CA ASP A 18 17.49 -22.67 -0.17
C ASP A 18 18.99 -22.39 -0.04
N THR A 19 19.70 -22.17 -1.16
CA THR A 19 21.13 -21.81 -1.14
C THR A 19 21.38 -20.32 -0.88
N LEU A 20 20.40 -19.44 -1.13
CA LEU A 20 20.59 -17.98 -1.14
C LEU A 20 20.98 -17.40 0.22
N GLY A 21 20.57 -18.08 1.30
CA GLY A 21 20.88 -17.66 2.67
C GLY A 21 22.34 -17.88 3.06
N ASP A 22 23.05 -18.77 2.36
CA ASP A 22 24.41 -19.21 2.71
C ASP A 22 25.47 -18.63 1.76
N ILE A 23 25.07 -18.20 0.56
CA ILE A 23 25.96 -17.53 -0.40
C ILE A 23 25.80 -16.00 -0.35
N PRO A 24 26.80 -15.23 -0.83
CA PRO A 24 26.63 -13.80 -1.02
C PRO A 24 25.46 -13.46 -1.97
N PRO A 25 24.64 -12.44 -1.66
CA PRO A 25 24.81 -11.50 -0.54
C PRO A 25 24.16 -11.95 0.79
N GLY A 26 23.42 -13.05 0.84
CA GLY A 26 22.70 -13.50 2.04
C GLY A 26 23.62 -13.74 3.24
N SER A 27 24.79 -14.35 3.03
CA SER A 27 25.79 -14.56 4.09
C SER A 27 26.45 -13.26 4.58
N TRP A 28 26.53 -12.22 3.75
CA TRP A 28 27.06 -10.91 4.17
C TRP A 28 26.13 -10.21 5.14
N VAL A 29 24.82 -10.32 4.91
CA VAL A 29 23.78 -9.69 5.71
C VAL A 29 23.70 -10.32 7.11
N LYS A 30 23.96 -11.63 7.23
CA LYS A 30 24.05 -12.35 8.51
C LYS A 30 25.36 -12.06 9.27
N GLY A 31 26.32 -11.37 8.66
CA GLY A 31 27.66 -11.16 9.21
C GLY A 31 27.73 -10.11 10.35
N PRO A 32 28.82 -10.12 11.16
CA PRO A 32 28.92 -9.36 12.40
C PRO A 32 29.12 -7.84 12.25
N LYS A 33 29.57 -7.33 11.09
CA LYS A 33 29.96 -5.90 10.93
C LYS A 33 28.82 -4.94 10.63
N PHE A 34 27.79 -5.37 9.91
CA PHE A 34 26.60 -4.57 9.61
C PHE A 34 25.32 -5.23 10.12
N GLY A 35 25.28 -6.56 10.28
CA GLY A 35 24.18 -7.28 10.87
C GLY A 35 22.85 -7.14 10.11
N TYR A 36 21.95 -8.08 10.34
CA TYR A 36 20.63 -8.09 9.71
C TYR A 36 19.82 -6.82 10.06
N ALA A 37 19.89 -6.37 11.31
CA ALA A 37 19.13 -5.22 11.81
C ALA A 37 19.46 -3.89 11.09
N SER A 38 20.72 -3.62 10.74
CA SER A 38 21.08 -2.37 10.05
C SER A 38 20.47 -2.29 8.65
N TRP A 39 20.37 -3.44 7.97
CA TRP A 39 19.71 -3.52 6.68
C TRP A 39 18.21 -3.27 6.82
N GLU A 40 17.57 -3.83 7.86
CA GLU A 40 16.15 -3.55 8.16
C GLU A 40 15.90 -2.07 8.43
N VAL A 41 16.78 -1.40 9.20
CA VAL A 41 16.69 0.05 9.42
C VAL A 41 16.79 0.80 8.09
N GLY A 42 17.76 0.45 7.24
CA GLY A 42 17.90 1.03 5.90
C GLY A 42 16.66 0.81 5.02
N HIS A 43 16.02 -0.35 5.13
CA HIS A 43 14.78 -0.69 4.42
C HIS A 43 13.61 0.17 4.90
N ILE A 44 13.44 0.33 6.22
CA ILE A 44 12.38 1.17 6.81
C ILE A 44 12.60 2.64 6.45
N LEU A 45 13.84 3.15 6.51
CA LEU A 45 14.15 4.51 6.07
C LEU A 45 13.81 4.71 4.59
N SER A 46 14.09 3.73 3.74
CA SER A 46 13.70 3.75 2.33
C SER A 46 12.18 3.78 2.16
N LEU A 47 11.43 3.00 2.95
CA LEU A 47 9.95 3.03 2.99
C LEU A 47 9.43 4.40 3.38
N ILE A 48 10.01 5.02 4.42
CA ILE A 48 9.60 6.36 4.88
C ILE A 48 9.82 7.39 3.77
N VAL A 49 10.97 7.33 3.08
CA VAL A 49 11.28 8.26 1.98
C VAL A 49 10.31 8.08 0.81
N ILE A 50 10.11 6.86 0.30
CA ILE A 50 9.19 6.64 -0.83
C ILE A 50 7.73 6.87 -0.43
N GLY A 51 7.32 6.44 0.77
CA GLY A 51 5.97 6.64 1.29
C GLY A 51 5.65 8.12 1.48
N GLY A 52 6.52 8.88 2.15
CA GLY A 52 6.33 10.31 2.39
C GLY A 52 6.30 11.12 1.10
N THR A 53 7.23 10.86 0.17
CA THR A 53 7.26 11.56 -1.12
C THR A 53 6.07 11.18 -2.02
N THR A 54 5.61 9.93 -1.96
CA THR A 54 4.39 9.49 -2.66
C THR A 54 3.16 10.17 -2.09
N ILE A 55 3.01 10.22 -0.76
CA ILE A 55 1.86 10.86 -0.11
C ILE A 55 1.81 12.36 -0.44
N LEU A 56 2.93 13.09 -0.29
CA LEU A 56 2.96 14.53 -0.60
C LEU A 56 2.57 14.82 -2.04
N MET A 57 3.17 14.12 -3.00
CA MET A 57 2.93 14.36 -4.43
C MET A 57 1.50 13.99 -4.83
N ASN A 58 0.96 12.88 -4.33
CA ASN A 58 -0.36 12.41 -4.71
C ASN A 58 -1.49 13.13 -3.96
N LEU A 59 -1.29 13.56 -2.71
CA LEU A 59 -2.20 14.51 -2.06
C LEU A 59 -2.28 15.80 -2.87
N ARG A 60 -1.14 16.28 -3.40
CA ARG A 60 -1.15 17.44 -4.27
C ARG A 60 -1.99 17.24 -5.54
N LEU A 61 -1.89 16.07 -6.18
CA LEU A 61 -2.73 15.70 -7.33
C LEU A 61 -4.22 15.59 -6.98
N LEU A 62 -4.55 15.33 -5.71
CA LEU A 62 -5.93 15.33 -5.20
C LEU A 62 -6.47 16.72 -4.85
N GLY A 63 -5.64 17.77 -4.93
CA GLY A 63 -6.02 19.11 -4.50
C GLY A 63 -5.98 19.30 -2.98
N ALA A 64 -5.11 18.56 -2.30
CA ALA A 64 -4.89 18.61 -0.86
C ALA A 64 -3.39 18.72 -0.54
N GLY A 65 -3.04 19.00 0.72
CA GLY A 65 -1.65 19.17 1.12
C GLY A 65 -1.06 20.51 0.66
N VAL A 66 0.10 20.48 -0.03
CA VAL A 66 0.84 21.68 -0.45
C VAL A 66 0.23 22.29 -1.72
N THR A 67 -0.95 22.89 -1.62
CA THR A 67 -1.73 23.35 -2.78
C THR A 67 -1.26 24.67 -3.40
N GLU A 68 -0.39 25.41 -2.72
CA GLU A 68 0.18 26.70 -3.18
C GLU A 68 1.07 26.53 -4.42
N GLU A 69 1.75 25.38 -4.52
CA GLU A 69 2.63 25.06 -5.63
C GLU A 69 1.93 24.19 -6.68
N LYS A 70 2.40 24.22 -7.93
CA LYS A 70 1.85 23.33 -8.97
C LYS A 70 2.30 21.88 -8.76
N PRO A 71 1.52 20.86 -9.20
CA PRO A 71 1.95 19.46 -9.12
C PRO A 71 3.32 19.20 -9.76
N SER A 72 3.65 19.91 -10.85
CA SER A 72 4.96 19.78 -11.51
C SER A 72 6.13 20.25 -10.65
N GLU A 73 5.90 21.28 -9.82
CA GLU A 73 6.90 21.82 -8.90
C GLU A 73 7.16 20.89 -7.72
N ILE A 74 6.07 20.38 -7.11
CA ILE A 74 6.16 19.35 -6.07
C ILE A 74 6.90 18.11 -6.59
N TYR A 75 6.56 17.66 -7.80
CA TYR A 75 7.28 16.56 -8.45
C TYR A 75 8.77 16.86 -8.62
N ARG A 76 9.12 18.03 -9.15
CA ARG A 76 10.52 18.42 -9.39
C ARG A 76 11.36 18.39 -8.10
N ASN A 77 10.76 18.81 -6.98
CA ASN A 77 11.42 18.83 -5.68
C ASN A 77 11.54 17.43 -5.05
N LEU A 78 10.58 16.54 -5.29
CA LEU A 78 10.56 15.20 -4.66
C LEU A 78 11.22 14.10 -5.49
N ARG A 79 11.44 14.30 -6.81
CA ARG A 79 11.87 13.24 -7.74
C ARG A 79 13.15 12.51 -7.33
N VAL A 80 14.11 13.22 -6.73
CA VAL A 80 15.39 12.63 -6.30
C VAL A 80 15.16 11.75 -5.08
N LEU A 81 14.41 12.23 -4.10
CA LEU A 81 14.04 11.44 -2.91
C LEU A 81 13.19 10.23 -3.29
N GLN A 82 12.24 10.36 -4.22
CA GLN A 82 11.49 9.22 -4.75
C GLN A 82 12.42 8.14 -5.33
N ASN A 83 13.41 8.54 -6.14
CA ASN A 83 14.39 7.62 -6.68
C ASN A 83 15.25 6.97 -5.60
N ILE A 84 15.72 7.75 -4.63
CA ILE A 84 16.51 7.24 -3.50
C ILE A 84 15.69 6.23 -2.70
N GLY A 85 14.42 6.52 -2.42
CA GLY A 85 13.53 5.61 -1.71
C GLY A 85 13.29 4.30 -2.46
N VAL A 86 13.07 4.37 -3.78
CA VAL A 86 12.84 3.17 -4.62
C VAL A 86 14.12 2.34 -4.77
N ILE A 87 15.26 2.98 -5.03
CA ILE A 87 16.55 2.28 -5.12
C ILE A 87 16.90 1.66 -3.77
N GLY A 88 16.74 2.42 -2.69
CA GLY A 88 17.00 1.98 -1.33
C GLY A 88 16.12 0.78 -0.95
N ILE A 89 14.82 0.82 -1.23
CA ILE A 89 13.90 -0.25 -0.85
C ILE A 89 14.17 -1.54 -1.62
N ILE A 90 14.55 -1.44 -2.89
CA ILE A 90 14.90 -2.59 -3.73
C ILE A 90 16.22 -3.21 -3.25
N ILE A 91 17.28 -2.41 -3.10
CA ILE A 91 18.60 -2.91 -2.71
C ILE A 91 18.52 -3.56 -1.32
N THR A 92 17.99 -2.83 -0.33
CA THR A 92 17.87 -3.36 1.03
C THR A 92 16.93 -4.57 1.10
N GLY A 93 15.83 -4.55 0.33
CA GLY A 93 14.88 -5.66 0.26
C GLY A 93 15.48 -6.93 -0.33
N VAL A 94 16.30 -6.82 -1.38
CA VAL A 94 17.02 -7.97 -1.97
C VAL A 94 18.03 -8.54 -0.98
N LEU A 95 18.76 -7.69 -0.26
CA LEU A 95 19.75 -8.12 0.74
C LEU A 95 19.08 -8.87 1.91
N ILE A 96 18.08 -8.26 2.53
CA ILE A 96 17.28 -8.88 3.60
C ILE A 96 16.60 -10.16 3.10
N GLY A 97 16.09 -10.11 1.88
CA GLY A 97 15.39 -11.22 1.24
C GLY A 97 16.28 -12.43 1.01
N ALA A 98 17.50 -12.22 0.50
CA ALA A 98 18.48 -13.29 0.31
C ALA A 98 18.83 -14.00 1.63
N ALA A 99 18.96 -13.24 2.74
CA ALA A 99 19.30 -13.81 4.04
C ALA A 99 18.22 -14.77 4.60
N ASN A 100 16.95 -14.56 4.25
CA ASN A 100 15.80 -15.35 4.72
C ASN A 100 14.98 -15.96 3.57
N ALA A 101 15.64 -16.31 2.46
CA ALA A 101 14.98 -16.61 1.20
C ALA A 101 13.94 -17.73 1.31
N THR A 102 14.25 -18.84 1.99
CA THR A 102 13.33 -19.97 2.18
C THR A 102 12.03 -19.53 2.87
N LYS A 103 12.11 -18.78 3.97
CA LYS A 103 10.94 -18.26 4.73
C LYS A 103 10.11 -17.23 3.94
N LEU A 104 10.72 -16.55 2.97
CA LEU A 104 10.00 -15.59 2.14
C LEU A 104 9.33 -16.28 0.96
N TYR A 105 9.88 -17.42 0.54
CA TYR A 105 9.42 -18.13 -0.64
C TYR A 105 8.10 -18.89 -0.42
N ASP A 106 7.92 -19.41 0.79
CA ASP A 106 6.69 -20.05 1.26
C ASP A 106 5.66 -19.04 1.80
N SER A 107 6.03 -17.77 1.98
CA SER A 107 5.15 -16.71 2.46
C SER A 107 4.29 -16.06 1.36
N SER A 108 2.98 -16.22 1.48
CA SER A 108 2.01 -15.47 0.67
C SER A 108 2.04 -13.95 0.95
N ALA A 109 2.34 -13.52 2.18
CA ALA A 109 2.51 -12.11 2.52
C ALA A 109 3.68 -11.48 1.74
N PHE A 110 4.75 -12.25 1.53
CA PHE A 110 5.86 -11.82 0.69
C PHE A 110 5.45 -11.74 -0.79
N THR A 111 4.65 -12.68 -1.29
CA THR A 111 4.08 -12.60 -2.66
C THR A 111 3.29 -11.32 -2.87
N VAL A 112 2.37 -10.99 -1.95
CA VAL A 112 1.63 -9.71 -1.96
C VAL A 112 2.60 -8.53 -1.96
N LYS A 113 3.61 -8.54 -1.07
CA LYS A 113 4.61 -7.46 -1.01
C LYS A 113 5.36 -7.27 -2.34
N MET A 114 5.69 -8.35 -3.04
CA MET A 114 6.39 -8.29 -4.33
C MET A 114 5.47 -7.77 -5.45
N MET A 115 4.20 -8.15 -5.47
CA MET A 115 3.21 -7.60 -6.41
C MET A 115 2.93 -6.12 -6.13
N ALA A 116 2.80 -5.73 -4.86
CA ALA A 116 2.65 -4.35 -4.44
C ALA A 116 3.86 -3.51 -4.85
N LEU A 117 5.09 -4.04 -4.71
CA LEU A 117 6.30 -3.35 -5.16
C LEU A 117 6.29 -3.15 -6.68
N LEU A 118 5.95 -4.19 -7.45
CA LEU A 118 5.87 -4.11 -8.91
C LEU A 118 4.82 -3.06 -9.34
N SER A 119 3.60 -3.16 -8.80
CA SER A 119 2.54 -2.21 -9.08
C SER A 119 2.90 -0.79 -8.62
N GLY A 120 3.50 -0.65 -7.44
CA GLY A 120 3.97 0.62 -6.89
C GLY A 120 4.98 1.31 -7.80
N ILE A 121 5.96 0.56 -8.35
CA ILE A 121 6.91 1.10 -9.32
C ILE A 121 6.19 1.54 -10.61
N ILE A 122 5.30 0.71 -11.16
CA ILE A 122 4.53 1.05 -12.37
C ILE A 122 3.68 2.30 -12.15
N LEU A 123 2.92 2.36 -11.06
CA LEU A 123 2.05 3.48 -10.72
C LEU A 123 2.85 4.74 -10.37
N THR A 124 4.01 4.63 -9.73
CA THR A 124 4.86 5.78 -9.45
C THR A 124 5.48 6.34 -10.74
N TYR A 125 6.22 5.53 -11.49
CA TYR A 125 7.01 6.00 -12.63
C TYR A 125 6.24 6.10 -13.94
N GLY A 126 5.36 5.14 -14.21
CA GLY A 126 4.56 5.10 -15.45
C GLY A 126 3.33 6.00 -15.40
N VAL A 127 2.86 6.39 -14.21
CA VAL A 127 1.59 7.10 -14.04
C VAL A 127 1.71 8.40 -13.26
N SER A 128 1.89 8.33 -11.94
CA SER A 128 1.77 9.49 -11.06
C SER A 128 2.83 10.57 -11.31
N ARG A 129 4.08 10.20 -11.62
CA ARG A 129 5.14 11.15 -11.96
C ARG A 129 4.88 11.88 -13.29
N PRO A 130 4.59 11.18 -14.41
CA PRO A 130 4.18 11.85 -15.65
C PRO A 130 2.95 12.75 -15.47
N VAL A 131 1.95 12.28 -14.73
CA VAL A 131 0.71 13.04 -14.45
C VAL A 131 1.02 14.29 -13.62
N ALA A 132 1.89 14.20 -12.60
CA ALA A 132 2.33 15.34 -11.82
C ALA A 132 3.14 16.33 -12.66
N ALA A 133 4.08 15.84 -13.49
CA ALA A 133 4.84 16.67 -14.41
C ALA A 133 3.95 17.43 -15.40
N ALA A 134 2.82 16.82 -15.81
CA ALA A 134 1.82 17.41 -16.68
C ALA A 134 0.70 18.16 -15.93
N ASN A 135 0.93 18.56 -14.67
CA ASN A 135 -0.03 19.31 -13.83
C ASN A 135 -1.42 18.66 -13.75
N GLY A 136 -1.45 17.33 -13.63
CA GLY A 136 -2.67 16.55 -13.49
C GLY A 136 -3.27 16.09 -14.81
N ALA A 137 -2.75 16.49 -15.97
CA ALA A 137 -3.21 15.97 -17.26
C ALA A 137 -2.79 14.50 -17.45
N VAL A 138 -3.74 13.65 -17.83
CA VAL A 138 -3.51 12.20 -18.00
C VAL A 138 -3.46 11.84 -19.49
N ALA A 139 -2.25 11.79 -20.04
CA ALA A 139 -1.99 11.39 -21.41
C ALA A 139 -2.26 9.88 -21.66
N LEU A 140 -2.15 9.43 -22.90
CA LEU A 140 -2.42 8.03 -23.28
C LEU A 140 -1.48 7.04 -22.59
N MET A 141 -0.17 7.31 -22.55
CA MET A 141 0.80 6.40 -21.93
C MET A 141 0.54 6.18 -20.44
N PRO A 142 0.33 7.23 -19.60
CA PRO A 142 -0.11 7.05 -18.22
C PRO A 142 -1.40 6.24 -18.06
N LYS A 143 -2.36 6.33 -18.99
CA LYS A 143 -3.59 5.51 -18.94
C LYS A 143 -3.28 4.02 -19.11
N ILE A 144 -2.42 3.68 -20.07
CA ILE A 144 -2.01 2.30 -20.32
C ILE A 144 -1.27 1.74 -19.11
N TRP A 145 -0.29 2.48 -18.58
CA TRP A 145 0.42 2.08 -17.37
C TRP A 145 -0.49 2.01 -16.14
N PHE A 146 -1.49 2.87 -16.05
CA PHE A 146 -2.49 2.81 -14.99
C PHE A 146 -3.36 1.56 -15.11
N ALA A 147 -3.76 1.17 -16.32
CA ALA A 147 -4.50 -0.08 -16.51
C ALA A 147 -3.65 -1.29 -16.09
N ILE A 148 -2.37 -1.33 -16.46
CA ILE A 148 -1.45 -2.42 -16.09
C ILE A 148 -1.19 -2.45 -14.58
N GLY A 149 -0.66 -1.36 -14.02
CA GLY A 149 -0.33 -1.26 -12.60
C GLY A 149 -1.55 -1.37 -11.69
N GLY A 150 -2.66 -0.76 -12.10
CA GLY A 150 -3.94 -0.85 -11.40
C GLY A 150 -4.53 -2.26 -11.40
N SER A 151 -4.40 -3.01 -12.50
CA SER A 151 -4.85 -4.41 -12.53
C SER A 151 -4.04 -5.28 -11.58
N ILE A 152 -2.72 -5.11 -11.56
CA ILE A 152 -1.84 -5.81 -10.60
C ILE A 152 -2.23 -5.44 -9.17
N PHE A 153 -2.47 -4.16 -8.88
CA PHE A 153 -2.89 -3.70 -7.56
C PHE A 153 -4.24 -4.29 -7.13
N LEU A 154 -5.21 -4.42 -8.04
CA LEU A 154 -6.51 -5.02 -7.74
C LEU A 154 -6.40 -6.53 -7.47
N ILE A 155 -5.58 -7.24 -8.24
CA ILE A 155 -5.26 -8.66 -8.00
C ILE A 155 -4.58 -8.80 -6.63
N ASP A 156 -3.66 -7.90 -6.31
CA ASP A 156 -2.91 -7.89 -5.06
C ASP A 156 -3.81 -7.63 -3.85
N LEU A 157 -4.73 -6.66 -3.95
CA LEU A 157 -5.76 -6.43 -2.93
C LEU A 157 -6.66 -7.65 -2.73
N TRP A 158 -7.06 -8.32 -3.82
CA TRP A 158 -7.86 -9.54 -3.73
C TRP A 158 -7.07 -10.66 -3.03
N MET A 159 -5.80 -10.88 -3.40
CA MET A 159 -4.95 -11.86 -2.74
C MET A 159 -4.77 -11.55 -1.25
N PHE A 160 -4.53 -10.28 -0.90
CA PHE A 160 -4.33 -9.86 0.48
C PHE A 160 -5.61 -9.99 1.33
N ALA A 161 -6.78 -9.78 0.74
CA ALA A 161 -8.07 -9.90 1.43
C ALA A 161 -8.58 -11.35 1.56
N THR A 162 -8.04 -12.29 0.78
CA THR A 162 -8.55 -13.67 0.71
C THR A 162 -7.58 -14.72 1.23
N THR A 163 -6.33 -14.35 1.48
CA THR A 163 -5.33 -15.30 1.99
C THR A 163 -5.42 -15.40 3.50
N ASP A 164 -5.57 -16.63 3.99
CA ASP A 164 -5.62 -16.96 5.40
C ASP A 164 -4.36 -16.40 6.13
N LEU A 165 -4.54 -15.91 7.36
CA LEU A 165 -3.53 -15.27 8.22
C LEU A 165 -3.15 -13.83 7.86
N ILE A 166 -3.54 -13.30 6.70
CA ILE A 166 -3.16 -11.93 6.29
C ILE A 166 -4.31 -10.99 5.98
N ASP A 167 -5.55 -11.48 5.99
CA ASP A 167 -6.76 -10.69 5.77
C ASP A 167 -6.89 -9.53 6.79
N VAL A 168 -6.43 -9.72 8.04
CA VAL A 168 -6.33 -8.64 9.04
C VAL A 168 -5.43 -7.47 8.58
N GLY A 169 -4.56 -7.71 7.61
CA GLY A 169 -3.68 -6.71 7.03
C GLY A 169 -4.45 -5.65 6.26
N ILE A 170 -5.61 -6.00 5.70
CA ILE A 170 -6.45 -5.08 4.91
C ILE A 170 -6.86 -3.86 5.73
N TYR A 171 -6.96 -3.98 7.05
CA TYR A 171 -7.27 -2.87 7.94
C TYR A 171 -6.25 -1.73 7.84
N HIS A 172 -4.97 -2.00 7.56
CA HIS A 172 -3.97 -0.95 7.36
C HIS A 172 -4.26 -0.15 6.08
N VAL A 173 -4.65 -0.83 5.00
CA VAL A 173 -5.01 -0.19 3.73
C VAL A 173 -6.30 0.61 3.89
N ILE A 174 -7.31 0.04 4.55
CA ILE A 174 -8.58 0.72 4.87
C ILE A 174 -8.32 1.96 5.74
N THR A 175 -7.50 1.84 6.78
CA THR A 175 -7.15 2.96 7.66
C THR A 175 -6.42 4.05 6.90
N ALA A 176 -5.45 3.71 6.05
CA ALA A 176 -4.76 4.69 5.23
C ALA A 176 -5.70 5.39 4.25
N ALA A 177 -6.56 4.63 3.56
CA ALA A 177 -7.60 5.19 2.69
C ALA A 177 -8.51 6.15 3.49
N ALA A 178 -8.85 5.78 4.71
CA ALA A 178 -9.68 6.61 5.58
C ALA A 178 -8.99 7.94 5.95
N LEU A 179 -7.70 7.88 6.30
CA LEU A 179 -6.91 9.06 6.66
C LEU A 179 -6.67 9.99 5.47
N ILE A 180 -6.44 9.44 4.28
CA ILE A 180 -6.25 10.22 3.04
C ILE A 180 -7.51 11.03 2.70
N LEU A 181 -8.71 10.50 2.97
CA LEU A 181 -9.96 11.22 2.68
C LEU A 181 -10.22 12.45 3.53
N ILE A 182 -9.65 12.53 4.74
CA ILE A 182 -9.86 13.65 5.66
C ILE A 182 -9.41 14.98 5.03
N PRO A 183 -8.16 15.14 4.54
CA PRO A 183 -7.73 16.38 3.90
C PRO A 183 -8.39 16.61 2.52
N VAL A 184 -8.83 15.55 1.82
CA VAL A 184 -9.42 15.65 0.47
C VAL A 184 -10.88 16.10 0.50
N THR A 185 -11.67 15.62 1.46
CA THR A 185 -13.07 16.03 1.62
C THR A 185 -13.14 17.47 2.15
N ARG A 186 -14.17 18.24 1.75
CA ARG A 186 -14.38 19.64 2.19
C ARG A 186 -15.82 19.90 2.64
N GLY A 187 -16.01 20.92 3.48
CA GLY A 187 -17.33 21.38 3.93
C GLY A 187 -18.15 20.31 4.65
N ARG A 188 -19.46 20.26 4.36
CA ARG A 188 -20.39 19.30 4.97
C ARG A 188 -20.03 17.84 4.72
N LEU A 189 -19.42 17.52 3.58
CA LEU A 189 -19.01 16.16 3.24
C LEU A 189 -17.92 15.65 4.20
N ARG A 190 -16.95 16.50 4.57
CA ARG A 190 -15.89 16.14 5.53
C ARG A 190 -16.49 15.78 6.89
N TRP A 191 -17.38 16.61 7.40
CA TRP A 191 -18.01 16.38 8.70
C TRP A 191 -18.92 15.16 8.69
N GLY A 192 -19.71 14.96 7.62
CA GLY A 192 -20.50 13.74 7.43
C GLY A 192 -19.62 12.51 7.41
N TYR A 193 -18.52 12.53 6.65
CA TYR A 193 -17.55 11.45 6.57
C TYR A 193 -16.93 11.11 7.93
N ILE A 194 -16.45 12.11 8.67
CA ILE A 194 -15.86 11.95 10.01
C ILE A 194 -16.91 11.39 10.99
N ALA A 195 -18.12 11.94 11.00
CA ALA A 195 -19.20 11.45 11.86
C ALA A 195 -19.53 9.98 11.57
N GLY A 196 -19.63 9.60 10.29
CA GLY A 196 -19.83 8.21 9.89
C GLY A 196 -18.69 7.29 10.34
N MET A 197 -17.44 7.73 10.20
CA MET A 197 -16.28 6.97 10.70
C MET A 197 -16.35 6.78 12.22
N VAL A 198 -16.67 7.83 12.99
CA VAL A 198 -16.81 7.75 14.45
C VAL A 198 -17.93 6.79 14.83
N VAL A 199 -19.09 6.85 14.16
CA VAL A 199 -20.20 5.93 14.40
C VAL A 199 -19.79 4.48 14.13
N LEU A 200 -19.10 4.20 13.03
CA LEU A 200 -18.62 2.85 12.72
C LEU A 200 -17.61 2.34 13.75
N ILE A 201 -16.67 3.20 14.18
CA ILE A 201 -15.66 2.87 15.20
C ILE A 201 -16.32 2.55 16.54
N VAL A 202 -17.23 3.41 17.01
CA VAL A 202 -17.95 3.19 18.26
C VAL A 202 -18.83 1.95 18.18
N ALA A 203 -19.54 1.76 17.06
CA ALA A 203 -20.38 0.58 16.87
C ALA A 203 -19.57 -0.71 16.89
N GLN A 204 -18.45 -0.77 16.16
CA GLN A 204 -17.57 -1.94 16.18
C GLN A 204 -17.02 -2.19 17.58
N PHE A 205 -16.55 -1.15 18.26
CA PHE A 205 -16.02 -1.26 19.63
C PHE A 205 -17.07 -1.83 20.59
N VAL A 206 -18.29 -1.28 20.58
CA VAL A 206 -19.40 -1.80 21.40
C VAL A 206 -19.69 -3.26 21.07
N HIS A 207 -19.79 -3.62 19.79
CA HIS A 207 -20.15 -4.98 19.39
C HIS A 207 -19.08 -6.00 19.82
N THR A 208 -17.81 -5.65 19.65
CA THR A 208 -16.67 -6.55 19.89
C THR A 208 -16.19 -6.59 21.34
N HIS A 209 -16.51 -5.58 22.17
CA HIS A 209 -16.03 -5.51 23.55
C HIS A 209 -17.14 -5.59 24.61
N PHE A 210 -18.39 -5.27 24.25
CA PHE A 210 -19.52 -5.26 25.19
C PHE A 210 -20.63 -6.24 24.85
N VAL A 211 -20.79 -6.61 23.57
CA VAL A 211 -21.86 -7.53 23.15
C VAL A 211 -21.34 -8.95 22.99
N ILE A 212 -20.20 -9.11 22.32
CA ILE A 212 -19.58 -10.42 22.07
C ILE A 212 -18.43 -10.60 23.04
N LYS A 213 -18.29 -11.80 23.61
CA LYS A 213 -17.20 -12.10 24.52
C LYS A 213 -15.87 -12.15 23.73
N PRO A 214 -14.75 -11.67 24.30
CA PRO A 214 -13.46 -11.63 23.60
C PRO A 214 -12.91 -12.98 23.13
N ASP A 215 -13.34 -14.08 23.76
CA ASP A 215 -12.94 -15.46 23.47
C ASP A 215 -13.86 -16.18 22.46
N ASP A 216 -14.99 -15.56 22.07
CA ASP A 216 -15.95 -16.11 21.13
C ASP A 216 -15.60 -15.74 19.67
N TYR A 217 -14.52 -16.35 19.17
CA TYR A 217 -13.99 -16.09 17.83
C TYR A 217 -14.98 -16.42 16.70
N ASP A 218 -15.88 -17.39 16.92
CA ASP A 218 -16.86 -17.81 15.92
C ASP A 218 -17.87 -16.70 15.60
N HIS A 219 -18.22 -15.88 16.60
CA HIS A 219 -19.08 -14.71 16.40
C HIS A 219 -18.29 -13.43 16.11
N LEU A 220 -17.08 -13.26 16.68
CA LEU A 220 -16.23 -12.10 16.43
C LEU A 220 -15.77 -12.01 14.97
N ASN A 221 -15.39 -13.13 14.35
CA ASN A 221 -14.83 -13.14 13.00
C ASN A 221 -15.84 -12.64 11.94
N PRO A 222 -17.09 -13.16 11.86
CA PRO A 222 -18.10 -12.63 10.96
C PRO A 222 -18.39 -11.15 11.19
N VAL A 223 -18.48 -10.71 12.46
CA VAL A 223 -18.79 -9.32 12.80
C VAL A 223 -17.67 -8.38 12.36
N ASN A 224 -16.41 -8.74 12.57
CA ASN A 224 -15.27 -7.97 12.07
C ASN A 224 -15.26 -7.88 10.54
N LYS A 225 -15.60 -8.96 9.83
CA LYS A 225 -15.73 -8.94 8.36
C LYS A 225 -16.86 -8.02 7.90
N ILE A 226 -18.00 -8.00 8.59
CA ILE A 226 -19.10 -7.05 8.33
C ILE A 226 -18.61 -5.61 8.50
N TYR A 227 -17.95 -5.28 9.61
CA TYR A 227 -17.41 -3.93 9.81
C TYR A 227 -16.36 -3.56 8.77
N THR A 228 -15.50 -4.49 8.36
CA THR A 228 -14.54 -4.29 7.26
C THR A 228 -15.26 -3.84 5.99
N ALA A 229 -16.34 -4.54 5.62
CA ALA A 229 -17.16 -4.18 4.47
C ALA A 229 -17.84 -2.81 4.66
N LEU A 230 -18.38 -2.52 5.84
CA LEU A 230 -19.01 -1.23 6.14
C LEU A 230 -18.02 -0.06 6.03
N TYR A 231 -16.81 -0.19 6.58
CA TYR A 231 -15.75 0.81 6.40
C TYR A 231 -15.40 0.96 4.93
N ALA A 232 -15.17 -0.14 4.21
CA ALA A 232 -14.81 -0.10 2.80
C ALA A 232 -15.89 0.62 1.98
N VAL A 233 -17.17 0.31 2.18
CA VAL A 233 -18.29 0.97 1.51
C VAL A 233 -18.36 2.47 1.85
N TRP A 234 -18.18 2.83 3.13
CA TRP A 234 -18.23 4.24 3.56
C TRP A 234 -17.07 5.07 2.97
N ILE A 235 -15.86 4.53 3.03
CA ILE A 235 -14.63 5.15 2.52
C ILE A 235 -14.69 5.23 0.99
N VAL A 236 -14.94 4.12 0.30
CA VAL A 236 -15.01 4.09 -1.17
C VAL A 236 -16.16 4.94 -1.67
N GLY A 237 -17.35 4.87 -1.05
CA GLY A 237 -18.49 5.71 -1.42
C GLY A 237 -18.17 7.19 -1.30
N THR A 238 -17.52 7.60 -0.22
CA THR A 238 -17.06 8.99 -0.03
C THR A 238 -15.99 9.36 -1.05
N ALA A 239 -15.01 8.48 -1.30
CA ALA A 239 -13.97 8.68 -2.30
C ALA A 239 -14.58 8.89 -3.69
N LEU A 240 -15.51 8.03 -4.11
CA LEU A 240 -16.24 8.15 -5.39
C LEU A 240 -16.97 9.49 -5.49
N ILE A 241 -17.65 9.95 -4.44
CA ILE A 241 -18.27 11.28 -4.42
C ILE A 241 -17.22 12.38 -4.63
N THR A 242 -16.04 12.28 -4.02
CA THR A 242 -14.94 13.25 -4.21
C THR A 242 -14.27 13.18 -5.58
N LEU A 243 -14.31 12.03 -6.28
CA LEU A 243 -13.80 11.91 -7.64
C LEU A 243 -14.57 12.84 -8.58
N PHE A 244 -15.90 12.86 -8.46
CA PHE A 244 -16.79 13.58 -9.37
C PHE A 244 -17.20 14.97 -8.89
N ARG A 245 -17.06 15.27 -7.59
CA ARG A 245 -17.26 16.63 -7.05
C ARG A 245 -15.96 17.44 -7.10
N GLY A 246 -16.04 18.64 -7.67
CA GLY A 246 -14.91 19.56 -7.85
C GLY A 246 -14.35 19.52 -9.27
N ARG A 247 -15.02 20.24 -10.19
CA ARG A 247 -14.50 20.63 -11.51
C ARG A 247 -13.60 21.88 -11.39
N GLY A 248 -12.74 21.94 -10.37
CA GLY A 248 -11.79 23.03 -10.16
C GLY A 248 -10.53 22.85 -10.99
N GLU A 249 -9.60 23.80 -10.90
CA GLU A 249 -8.28 23.80 -11.59
C GLU A 249 -7.39 22.58 -11.28
N GLU A 250 -7.78 21.75 -10.31
CA GLU A 250 -7.04 20.59 -9.82
C GLU A 250 -7.66 19.30 -10.38
N GLY A 251 -6.94 18.62 -11.30
CA GLY A 251 -7.07 17.21 -11.70
C GLY A 251 -8.48 16.61 -11.90
N GLY A 252 -8.77 16.09 -13.09
CA GLY A 252 -10.00 15.34 -13.35
C GLY A 252 -10.15 14.04 -12.53
N PRO A 253 -11.30 13.35 -12.61
CA PRO A 253 -11.56 12.12 -11.83
C PRO A 253 -10.48 11.05 -11.97
N LEU A 254 -9.90 10.90 -13.16
CA LEU A 254 -8.82 9.95 -13.40
C LEU A 254 -7.53 10.33 -12.67
N THR A 255 -7.18 11.62 -12.62
CA THR A 255 -6.03 12.12 -11.86
C THR A 255 -6.15 11.76 -10.38
N LYS A 256 -7.35 11.93 -9.83
CA LYS A 256 -7.64 11.57 -8.44
C LYS A 256 -7.55 10.06 -8.21
N LEU A 257 -8.08 9.25 -9.13
CA LEU A 257 -8.00 7.79 -9.04
C LEU A 257 -6.53 7.29 -9.09
N VAL A 258 -5.71 7.89 -9.98
CA VAL A 258 -4.27 7.65 -10.03
C VAL A 258 -3.61 7.94 -8.69
N ALA A 259 -3.93 9.09 -8.09
CA ALA A 259 -3.35 9.52 -6.83
C ALA A 259 -3.70 8.59 -5.67
N TYR A 260 -4.98 8.20 -5.53
CA TYR A 260 -5.42 7.22 -4.55
C TYR A 260 -4.70 5.88 -4.72
N SER A 261 -4.73 5.33 -5.94
CA SER A 261 -4.15 4.01 -6.22
C SER A 261 -2.65 3.98 -5.93
N THR A 262 -1.94 5.04 -6.32
CA THR A 262 -0.49 5.15 -6.11
C THR A 262 -0.14 5.27 -4.63
N MET A 263 -0.94 5.97 -3.80
CA MET A 263 -0.68 5.99 -2.35
C MET A 263 -0.98 4.64 -1.71
N LEU A 264 -2.12 4.04 -2.05
CA LEU A 264 -2.60 2.82 -1.40
C LEU A 264 -1.75 1.59 -1.73
N VAL A 265 -1.16 1.51 -2.93
CA VAL A 265 -0.27 0.39 -3.28
C VAL A 265 1.00 0.35 -2.43
N TRP A 266 1.59 1.52 -2.12
CA TRP A 266 2.77 1.57 -1.23
C TRP A 266 2.40 1.25 0.22
N VAL A 267 1.20 1.65 0.66
CA VAL A 267 0.66 1.22 1.96
C VAL A 267 0.45 -0.28 2.01
N LEU A 268 -0.11 -0.88 0.95
CA LEU A 268 -0.33 -2.32 0.84
C LEU A 268 1.00 -3.09 0.97
N GLY A 269 2.03 -2.68 0.23
CA GLY A 269 3.36 -3.31 0.32
C GLY A 269 4.00 -3.20 1.71
N ALA A 270 3.80 -2.07 2.39
CA ALA A 270 4.25 -1.88 3.78
C ALA A 270 3.46 -2.76 4.76
N ALA A 271 2.13 -2.81 4.62
CA ALA A 271 1.25 -3.62 5.46
C ALA A 271 1.54 -5.13 5.31
N ALA A 272 1.70 -5.60 4.08
CA ALA A 272 2.04 -6.99 3.78
C ALA A 272 3.36 -7.42 4.44
N GLY A 273 4.35 -6.51 4.49
CA GLY A 273 5.64 -6.77 5.13
C GLY A 273 5.55 -7.15 6.61
N ARG A 274 4.59 -6.57 7.35
CA ARG A 274 4.41 -6.90 8.77
C ARG A 274 3.94 -8.33 8.97
N TRP A 275 3.16 -8.85 8.02
CA TRP A 275 2.49 -10.15 8.14
C TRP A 275 3.37 -11.35 7.76
N ILE A 276 4.53 -11.11 7.15
CA ILE A 276 5.56 -12.13 6.92
C ILE A 276 6.00 -12.80 8.23
N ALA A 277 5.94 -12.08 9.37
CA ALA A 277 6.35 -12.62 10.66
C ALA A 277 5.35 -13.64 11.26
N PHE A 278 4.09 -13.64 10.79
CA PHE A 278 3.00 -14.47 11.32
C PHE A 278 2.66 -15.67 10.42
N GLN A 279 3.47 -15.88 9.39
CA GLN A 279 3.42 -17.05 8.50
C GLN A 279 4.61 -17.97 8.77
#